data_AF-A0A9W6T3K1-F1
#
_entry.id   AF-A0A9W6T3K1-F1
#
_cell.length_a   1.000
_cell.length_b   1.000
_cell.length_c   1.000
_cell.angle_alpha   90.00
_cell.angle_beta   90.00
_cell.angle_gamma   90.00
#
_symmetry.space_group_name_H-M   'P 1'
#
loop_
_entity.id
_entity.type
_entity.pdbx_description
1 polymer ?
#
loop_
_entity_poly.entity_id
_entity_poly.type
_entity_poly.pdbx_seq_one_letter_code
_entity_poly.pdbx_strand_id
1 'polypeptide(L)'
;MNGNSLRDEEPIISQLTLDEIFNGCEEFPGIIPFVREFVKSYFKPDETDKSYSSNIEKLDIYFELISLRAAGKIPTAAHYIRDFVTSHKDYKKDSIVSDSINYDLNKLIENITNYEKSETKDFFGEKISTYLLNNNYSS
;
A
#
# COMPACT_ATOMS: atom_id res chain seq x y z
N MET A 1 -21.22 44.71 7.47
CA MET A 1 -22.22 43.68 7.81
C MET A 1 -21.95 42.46 6.96
N ASN A 2 -22.20 41.28 7.54
CA ASN A 2 -22.07 39.91 6.99
C ASN A 2 -20.72 39.24 7.20
N GLY A 3 -20.37 39.05 8.48
CA GLY A 3 -19.68 37.86 8.94
C GLY A 3 -20.71 36.94 9.63
N ASN A 4 -20.89 35.72 9.10
CA ASN A 4 -21.57 34.52 9.64
C ASN A 4 -22.08 33.69 8.45
N SER A 5 -22.09 32.37 8.42
CA SER A 5 -21.72 31.32 9.38
C SER A 5 -21.42 30.07 8.54
N LEU A 6 -20.25 29.47 8.69
CA LEU A 6 -19.92 28.15 8.12
C LEU A 6 -19.60 27.14 9.25
N ARG A 7 -20.05 27.39 10.49
CA ARG A 7 -19.56 26.65 11.67
C ARG A 7 -20.65 26.08 12.59
N ASP A 8 -21.90 26.00 12.14
CA ASP A 8 -23.01 25.47 12.96
C ASP A 8 -23.65 24.18 12.43
N GLU A 9 -23.10 23.55 11.39
CA GLU A 9 -23.55 22.22 10.97
C GLU A 9 -22.75 21.13 11.69
N GLU A 10 -23.44 20.19 12.34
CA GLU A 10 -22.78 19.02 12.94
C GLU A 10 -22.04 18.23 11.84
N PRO A 11 -20.81 17.74 12.13
CA PRO A 11 -20.07 16.99 11.14
C PRO A 11 -20.80 15.70 10.79
N ILE A 12 -20.91 15.42 9.49
CA ILE A 12 -21.40 14.11 9.01
C ILE A 12 -20.29 13.09 9.27
N ILE A 13 -20.56 12.13 10.15
CA ILE A 13 -19.64 11.03 10.49
C ILE A 13 -20.25 9.73 9.98
N SER A 14 -19.45 8.93 9.28
CA SER A 14 -19.84 7.59 8.82
C SER A 14 -18.75 6.58 9.17
N GLN A 15 -19.16 5.35 9.48
CA GLN A 15 -18.24 4.22 9.65
C GLN A 15 -17.97 3.60 8.28
N LEU A 16 -16.70 3.60 7.89
CA LEU A 16 -16.22 3.00 6.65
C LEU A 16 -15.10 2.01 6.95
N THR A 17 -14.98 0.97 6.13
CA THR A 17 -13.82 0.08 6.10
C THR A 17 -12.61 0.81 5.53
N LEU A 18 -11.41 0.25 5.72
CA LEU A 18 -10.20 0.80 5.09
C LEU A 18 -10.32 0.79 3.55
N ASP A 19 -10.92 -0.26 2.98
CA ASP A 19 -11.16 -0.36 1.54
C ASP A 19 -12.02 0.81 1.05
N GLU A 20 -13.15 1.09 1.71
CA GLU A 20 -14.05 2.18 1.34
C GLU A 20 -13.41 3.57 1.55
N ILE A 21 -12.59 3.74 2.60
CA ILE A 21 -11.87 4.99 2.85
C ILE A 21 -10.85 5.27 1.73
N PHE A 22 -10.09 4.27 1.30
CA PHE A 22 -9.02 4.49 0.32
C PHE A 22 -9.51 4.39 -1.13
N ASN A 23 -10.33 3.39 -1.44
CA ASN A 23 -10.77 3.06 -2.79
C ASN A 23 -12.16 3.61 -3.13
N GLY A 24 -12.94 3.97 -2.12
CA GLY A 24 -14.28 4.54 -2.28
C GLY A 24 -15.42 3.52 -2.13
N CYS A 25 -16.63 4.06 -2.10
CA CYS A 25 -17.91 3.38 -2.06
C CYS A 25 -18.94 4.24 -2.83
N GLU A 26 -20.23 3.92 -2.74
CA GLU A 26 -21.27 4.69 -3.43
C GLU A 26 -21.38 6.13 -2.91
N GLU A 27 -21.17 6.34 -1.61
CA GLU A 27 -21.35 7.62 -0.93
C GLU A 27 -20.07 8.47 -0.84
N PHE A 28 -18.90 7.83 -0.97
CA PHE A 28 -17.61 8.49 -0.84
C PHE A 28 -16.66 8.04 -1.95
N PRO A 29 -16.09 8.95 -2.77
CA PRO A 29 -15.23 8.57 -3.89
C PRO A 29 -13.92 7.89 -3.47
N GLY A 30 -13.52 7.96 -2.19
CA GLY A 30 -12.25 7.42 -1.71
C GLY A 30 -11.09 8.40 -1.82
N ILE A 31 -10.10 8.25 -0.93
CA ILE A 31 -8.91 9.11 -0.90
C ILE A 31 -8.07 8.96 -2.17
N ILE A 32 -7.88 7.73 -2.68
CA ILE A 32 -7.02 7.50 -3.84
C ILE A 32 -7.63 8.14 -5.10
N PRO A 33 -8.91 7.92 -5.46
CA PRO A 33 -9.52 8.61 -6.60
C PRO A 33 -9.49 10.13 -6.46
N PHE A 34 -9.73 10.65 -5.26
CA PHE A 34 -9.67 12.09 -4.99
C PHE A 34 -8.27 12.68 -5.23
N VAL A 35 -7.22 12.04 -4.69
CA VAL A 35 -5.84 12.51 -4.87
C VAL A 35 -5.39 12.39 -6.34
N ARG A 36 -5.81 11.34 -7.05
CA ARG A 36 -5.53 11.21 -8.50
C ARG A 36 -6.11 12.38 -9.29
N GLU A 37 -7.35 12.75 -9.01
CA GLU A 37 -8.01 13.89 -9.68
C GLU A 37 -7.34 15.22 -9.30
N PHE A 38 -6.93 15.39 -8.04
CA PHE A 38 -6.15 16.55 -7.61
C PHE A 38 -4.83 16.66 -8.38
N VAL A 39 -4.06 15.58 -8.48
CA VAL A 39 -2.78 15.59 -9.19
C VAL A 39 -2.98 15.93 -10.67
N LYS A 40 -3.98 15.33 -11.32
CA LYS A 40 -4.29 15.60 -12.72
C LYS A 40 -4.70 17.05 -12.97
N SER A 41 -5.59 17.59 -12.14
CA SER A 41 -6.13 18.94 -12.30
C SER A 41 -5.14 20.05 -11.92
N TYR A 42 -4.31 19.82 -10.89
CA TYR A 42 -3.35 20.80 -10.39
C TYR A 42 -2.10 20.90 -11.26
N PHE A 43 -1.52 19.75 -11.64
CA PHE A 43 -0.24 19.73 -12.37
C PHE A 43 -0.39 19.85 -13.88
N LYS A 44 -1.61 19.66 -14.44
CA LYS A 44 -1.93 19.80 -15.88
C LYS A 44 -0.81 19.35 -16.81
N PRO A 45 -0.44 18.07 -16.75
CA PRO A 45 0.71 17.60 -17.48
C PRO A 45 0.62 17.78 -18.97
N ASP A 46 1.76 18.09 -19.56
CA ASP A 46 2.00 17.84 -20.97
C ASP A 46 2.24 16.34 -21.14
N GLU A 47 1.35 15.65 -21.88
CA GLU A 47 1.46 14.22 -22.17
C GLU A 47 2.75 13.86 -22.93
N THR A 48 3.47 14.85 -23.48
CA THR A 48 4.76 14.65 -24.14
C THR A 48 5.97 14.69 -23.18
N ASP A 49 5.78 15.10 -21.92
CA ASP A 49 6.84 15.10 -20.91
C ASP A 49 7.06 13.68 -20.34
N LYS A 50 8.17 13.08 -20.76
CA LYS A 50 8.60 11.75 -20.31
C LYS A 50 8.89 11.71 -18.81
N SER A 51 9.40 12.79 -18.22
CA SER A 51 9.66 12.86 -16.78
C SER A 51 8.37 12.92 -15.99
N TYR A 52 7.35 13.61 -16.49
CA TYR A 52 6.03 13.61 -15.86
C TYR A 52 5.42 12.20 -15.91
N SER A 53 5.47 11.57 -17.08
CA SER A 53 4.90 10.24 -17.32
C SER A 53 5.50 9.18 -16.37
N SER A 54 6.82 9.15 -16.18
CA SER A 54 7.48 8.22 -15.27
C SER A 54 7.16 8.49 -13.79
N ASN A 55 7.02 9.76 -13.40
CA ASN A 55 6.64 10.13 -12.04
C ASN A 55 5.20 9.73 -11.71
N ILE A 56 4.27 9.86 -12.67
CA ILE A 56 2.89 9.40 -12.50
C ILE A 56 2.80 7.88 -12.44
N GLU A 57 3.54 7.17 -13.29
CA GLU A 57 3.60 5.71 -13.20
C GLU A 57 4.08 5.24 -11.81
N LYS A 58 5.15 5.87 -11.29
CA LYS A 58 5.64 5.59 -9.94
C LYS A 58 4.61 5.90 -8.85
N LEU A 59 3.90 7.01 -8.98
CA LEU A 59 2.83 7.39 -8.05
C LEU A 59 1.67 6.40 -8.09
N ASP A 60 1.32 5.89 -9.27
CA ASP A 60 0.29 4.86 -9.41
C ASP A 60 0.67 3.55 -8.73
N ILE A 61 1.96 3.19 -8.69
CA ILE A 61 2.45 2.03 -7.93
C ILE A 61 2.31 2.25 -6.42
N TYR A 62 2.55 3.46 -5.94
CA TYR A 62 2.30 3.80 -4.53
C TYR A 62 0.80 3.72 -4.18
N PHE A 63 -0.07 4.23 -5.05
CA PHE A 63 -1.51 4.11 -4.86
C PHE A 63 -1.99 2.66 -4.92
N GLU A 64 -1.46 1.86 -5.84
CA GLU A 64 -1.75 0.42 -5.92
C GLU A 64 -1.39 -0.28 -4.61
N LEU A 65 -0.22 -0.01 -4.02
CA LEU A 65 0.20 -0.62 -2.76
C LEU A 65 -0.79 -0.33 -1.62
N ILE A 66 -1.22 0.93 -1.51
CA ILE A 66 -2.17 1.37 -0.48
C ILE A 66 -3.54 0.74 -0.74
N SER A 67 -4.01 0.81 -1.99
CA SER A 67 -5.30 0.28 -2.45
C SER A 67 -5.43 -1.21 -2.14
N LEU A 68 -4.44 -2.01 -2.54
CA LEU A 68 -4.47 -3.46 -2.37
C LEU A 68 -4.40 -3.87 -0.89
N ARG A 69 -3.62 -3.15 -0.07
CA ARG A 69 -3.57 -3.41 1.39
C ARG A 69 -4.87 -3.02 2.09
N ALA A 70 -5.46 -1.89 1.72
CA ALA A 70 -6.74 -1.44 2.26
C ALA A 70 -7.87 -2.44 1.92
N ALA A 71 -7.86 -2.98 0.70
CA ALA A 71 -8.77 -4.02 0.22
C ALA A 71 -8.46 -5.44 0.75
N GLY A 72 -7.37 -5.62 1.52
CA GLY A 72 -6.94 -6.94 2.00
C GLY A 72 -6.49 -7.91 0.90
N LYS A 73 -6.16 -7.43 -0.30
CA LYS A 73 -5.72 -8.24 -1.46
C LYS A 73 -4.25 -8.65 -1.40
N ILE A 74 -3.42 -7.87 -0.69
CA ILE A 74 -2.03 -8.20 -0.38
C ILE A 74 -1.77 -7.96 1.11
N PRO A 75 -0.80 -8.67 1.72
CA PRO A 75 -0.60 -8.59 3.16
C PRO A 75 -0.01 -7.24 3.60
N THR A 76 -0.33 -6.86 4.83
CA THR A 76 0.47 -5.87 5.55
C THR A 76 1.76 -6.51 6.05
N ALA A 77 2.78 -5.70 6.38
CA ALA A 77 4.01 -6.21 6.99
C ALA A 77 3.71 -7.05 8.26
N ALA A 78 2.82 -6.56 9.12
CA ALA A 78 2.42 -7.27 10.33
C ALA A 78 1.69 -8.60 10.04
N HIS A 79 0.84 -8.65 9.01
CA HIS A 79 0.18 -9.89 8.60
C HIS A 79 1.20 -10.89 8.06
N TYR A 80 2.06 -10.45 7.14
CA TYR A 80 3.07 -11.29 6.52
C TYR A 80 4.07 -11.88 7.53
N ILE A 81 4.57 -11.06 8.46
CA ILE A 81 5.46 -11.52 9.53
C ILE A 81 4.75 -12.52 10.45
N ARG A 82 3.48 -12.27 10.79
CA ARG A 82 2.70 -13.19 11.63
C ARG A 82 2.50 -14.53 10.93
N ASP A 83 2.15 -14.52 9.66
CA ASP A 83 1.95 -15.75 8.87
C ASP A 83 3.25 -16.54 8.78
N PHE A 84 4.37 -15.86 8.53
CA PHE A 84 5.69 -16.49 8.53
C PHE A 84 6.01 -17.15 9.87
N VAL A 85 5.88 -16.41 10.98
CA VAL A 85 6.18 -16.92 12.32
C VAL A 85 5.27 -18.09 12.68
N THR A 86 3.97 -17.98 12.42
CA THR A 86 2.98 -19.00 12.81
C THR A 86 2.99 -20.25 11.93
N SER A 87 3.51 -20.16 10.70
CA SER A 87 3.75 -21.30 9.81
C SER A 87 5.14 -21.93 9.96
N HIS A 88 6.03 -21.31 10.74
CA HIS A 88 7.38 -21.82 10.94
C HIS A 88 7.37 -23.17 11.68
N LYS A 89 8.16 -24.14 11.19
CA LYS A 89 8.25 -25.51 11.74
C LYS A 89 8.58 -25.56 13.24
N ASP A 90 9.38 -24.60 13.71
CA ASP A 90 9.84 -24.52 15.10
C ASP A 90 8.85 -23.77 16.02
N TYR A 91 7.76 -23.22 15.47
CA TYR A 91 6.76 -22.50 16.26
C TYR A 91 5.85 -23.46 17.02
N LYS A 92 5.84 -23.32 18.35
CA LYS A 92 5.17 -24.26 19.26
C LYS A 92 3.76 -23.81 19.66
N LYS A 93 3.20 -22.81 18.98
CA LYS A 93 1.90 -22.19 19.33
C LYS A 93 1.86 -21.64 20.77
N ASP A 94 3.01 -21.23 21.27
CA ASP A 94 3.24 -20.68 22.61
C ASP A 94 3.46 -19.16 22.59
N SER A 95 3.28 -18.51 21.43
CA SER A 95 3.55 -17.10 21.21
C SER A 95 5.01 -16.68 21.43
N ILE A 96 5.95 -17.64 21.40
CA ILE A 96 7.39 -17.36 21.53
C ILE A 96 8.05 -17.43 20.15
N VAL A 97 8.84 -16.40 19.84
CA VAL A 97 9.71 -16.38 18.66
C VAL A 97 11.11 -16.78 19.10
N SER A 98 11.50 -18.03 18.83
CA SER A 98 12.85 -18.52 19.16
C SER A 98 13.91 -17.93 18.21
N ASP A 99 15.19 -18.02 18.60
CA ASP A 99 16.33 -17.57 17.77
C ASP A 99 16.33 -18.16 16.35
N SER A 100 15.92 -19.43 16.19
CA SER A 100 15.77 -20.09 14.87
C SER A 100 14.76 -19.35 13.98
N ILE A 101 13.53 -19.16 14.48
CA ILE A 101 12.47 -18.40 13.79
C ILE A 101 12.93 -16.97 13.49
N ASN A 102 13.59 -16.31 14.44
CA ASN A 102 14.06 -14.94 14.24
C ASN A 102 15.14 -14.85 13.15
N TYR A 103 16.06 -15.81 13.10
CA TYR A 103 17.08 -15.86 12.05
C TYR A 103 16.45 -16.03 10.66
N ASP A 104 15.54 -16.98 10.50
CA ASP A 104 14.87 -17.21 9.21
C ASP A 104 13.95 -16.03 8.83
N LEU A 105 13.34 -15.35 9.80
CA LEU A 105 12.59 -14.11 9.57
C LEU A 105 13.49 -12.98 9.06
N ASN A 106 14.69 -12.80 9.62
CA ASN A 106 15.62 -11.78 9.14
C ASN A 106 16.07 -12.06 7.70
N LYS A 107 16.31 -13.33 7.34
CA LYS A 107 16.59 -13.71 5.95
C LYS A 107 15.43 -13.40 5.00
N LEU A 108 14.21 -13.71 5.42
CA LEU A 108 13.02 -13.36 4.64
C LEU A 108 12.93 -11.85 4.42
N ILE A 109 13.16 -11.04 5.46
CA ILE A 109 13.13 -9.58 5.36
C ILE A 109 14.25 -9.05 4.44
N GLU A 110 15.45 -9.63 4.51
CA GLU A 110 16.55 -9.31 3.60
C GLU A 110 16.16 -9.60 2.14
N ASN A 111 15.60 -10.77 1.85
CA ASN A 111 15.13 -11.13 0.51
C ASN A 111 14.07 -10.14 -0.02
N ILE A 112 13.10 -9.74 0.81
CA ILE A 112 12.09 -8.73 0.42
C ILE A 112 12.74 -7.37 0.16
N THR A 113 13.70 -6.98 1.01
CA THR A 113 14.40 -5.69 0.90
C THR A 113 15.22 -5.59 -0.39
N ASN A 114 15.84 -6.70 -0.80
CA ASN A 114 16.62 -6.80 -2.03
C ASN A 114 15.76 -7.09 -3.28
N TYR A 115 14.45 -7.18 -3.11
CA TYR A 115 13.48 -7.51 -4.15
C TYR A 115 13.74 -8.86 -4.83
N GLU A 116 14.07 -9.89 -4.06
CA GLU A 116 14.18 -11.27 -4.56
C GLU A 116 12.83 -11.76 -5.13
N LYS A 117 12.87 -12.39 -6.30
CA LYS A 117 11.69 -12.52 -7.18
C LYS A 117 10.49 -13.21 -6.53
N SER A 118 10.70 -14.30 -5.78
CA SER A 118 9.63 -15.07 -5.13
C SER A 118 8.96 -14.28 -4.01
N GLU A 119 9.75 -13.84 -3.04
CA GLU A 119 9.31 -13.15 -1.84
C GLU A 119 8.70 -11.78 -2.17
N THR A 120 9.23 -11.11 -3.19
CA THR A 120 8.67 -9.85 -3.68
C THR A 120 7.28 -10.04 -4.27
N LYS A 121 7.04 -11.12 -5.00
CA LYS A 121 5.71 -11.42 -5.57
C LYS A 121 4.70 -11.72 -4.47
N ASP A 122 5.10 -12.50 -3.46
CA ASP A 122 4.22 -12.87 -2.35
C ASP A 122 3.88 -11.68 -1.46
N PHE A 123 4.84 -10.77 -1.23
CA PHE A 123 4.64 -9.62 -0.36
C PHE A 123 3.94 -8.42 -1.02
N PHE A 124 4.27 -8.11 -2.29
CA PHE A 124 3.77 -6.93 -2.99
C PHE A 124 2.70 -7.22 -4.04
N GLY A 125 2.51 -8.48 -4.46
CA GLY A 125 1.61 -8.85 -5.53
C GLY A 125 2.17 -8.55 -6.94
N GLU A 126 1.64 -9.26 -7.93
CA GLU A 126 2.24 -9.37 -9.28
C GLU A 126 2.57 -8.05 -9.97
N LYS A 127 1.63 -7.10 -9.96
CA LYS A 127 1.78 -5.81 -10.65
C LYS A 127 2.92 -4.97 -10.05
N ILE A 128 2.94 -4.83 -8.72
CA ILE A 128 3.92 -4.01 -8.01
C ILE A 128 5.30 -4.66 -8.12
N SER A 129 5.39 -5.98 -7.92
CA SER A 129 6.66 -6.70 -8.04
C SER A 129 7.24 -6.60 -9.45
N THR A 130 6.41 -6.72 -10.48
CA THR A 130 6.86 -6.55 -11.88
C THR A 130 7.43 -5.15 -12.12
N TYR A 131 6.76 -4.12 -11.62
CA TYR A 131 7.27 -2.74 -11.73
C TYR A 131 8.62 -2.56 -11.03
N LEU A 132 8.76 -3.06 -9.80
CA LEU A 132 9.99 -2.94 -9.01
C LEU A 132 11.18 -3.61 -9.71
N LEU A 133 10.97 -4.85 -10.20
CA LEU A 133 12.00 -5.61 -10.92
C LEU A 133 12.42 -4.95 -12.24
N ASN A 134 11.46 -4.40 -12.99
CA ASN A 134 11.74 -3.77 -14.29
C ASN A 134 12.39 -2.38 -14.17
N ASN A 135 12.32 -1.74 -13.01
CA ASN A 135 12.87 -0.40 -12.77
C ASN A 135 14.15 -0.42 -11.93
N ASN A 136 14.85 -1.56 -11.89
CA ASN A 136 16.16 -1.74 -11.24
C ASN A 136 16.16 -1.37 -9.75
N TYR A 137 15.09 -1.70 -9.02
CA TYR A 137 15.09 -1.58 -7.56
C TYR A 137 15.82 -2.73 -6.86
N SER A 138 15.97 -3.88 -7.52
CA SER A 138 16.80 -5.00 -7.06
C SER A 138 18.28 -4.58 -7.01
N SER A 139 18.98 -5.01 -5.95
CA SER A 139 20.43 -4.76 -5.75
C SER A 139 21.31 -5.71 -6.55
#